data_AF-A0A8X6XFY8-F1
#
_entry.id   AF-A0A8X6XFY8-F1
#
_cell.length_a   1.000
_cell.length_b   1.000
_cell.length_c   1.000
_cell.angle_alpha   90.00
_cell.angle_beta   90.00
_cell.angle_gamma   90.00
#
_symmetry.space_group_name_H-M   'P 1'
#
loop_
_entity.id
_entity.type
_entity.pdbx_description
1 polymer ?
#
loop_
_entity_poly.entity_id
_entity_poly.type
_entity_poly.pdbx_seq_one_letter_code
_entity_poly.pdbx_strand_id
1 'polypeptide(L)'
;MNRCTHWFCPTNPNTWCKYNAAINDNLEKYKHEPSVSKAVRDVIKPVFADLSHPALLKKCLGGKTQNPNVSLNSLIWKFCPKTIGSSLQIAEIAANLATSIFNDGNQILISILEKFDLKINKNVCVSLAERDNRRIFTSRKRSLASSFEARRAKKIKKTKEIELFKQQECISYDPGAL
;
A
#
# COMPACT_ATOMS: atom_id res chain seq x y z
N MET A 1 -21.13 -32.32 -7.71
CA MET A 1 -20.81 -31.71 -9.02
C MET A 1 -20.49 -30.23 -8.83
N ASN A 2 -19.22 -29.83 -8.93
CA ASN A 2 -18.81 -28.43 -8.98
C ASN A 2 -19.14 -27.90 -10.39
N ARG A 3 -20.31 -27.31 -10.60
CA ARG A 3 -20.58 -26.56 -11.83
C ARG A 3 -19.81 -25.24 -11.78
N CYS A 4 -18.99 -24.98 -12.78
CA CYS A 4 -18.27 -23.72 -12.91
C CYS A 4 -19.28 -22.61 -13.23
N THR A 5 -19.50 -21.69 -12.29
CA THR A 5 -20.48 -20.61 -12.44
C THR A 5 -19.79 -19.32 -12.85
N HIS A 6 -20.01 -18.88 -14.09
CA HIS A 6 -19.51 -17.61 -14.64
C HIS A 6 -20.58 -16.51 -14.70
N TRP A 7 -21.71 -16.69 -14.00
CA TRP A 7 -22.86 -15.78 -14.01
C TRP A 7 -22.56 -14.35 -13.54
N PHE A 8 -21.55 -14.16 -12.68
CA PHE A 8 -21.14 -12.84 -12.21
C PHE A 8 -19.99 -12.23 -13.04
N CYS A 9 -19.54 -12.93 -14.08
CA CYS A 9 -18.47 -12.45 -14.94
C CYS A 9 -19.04 -11.55 -16.04
N PRO A 10 -18.35 -10.44 -16.39
CA PRO A 10 -18.78 -9.59 -17.49
C PRO A 10 -18.73 -10.34 -18.82
N THR A 11 -19.69 -10.06 -19.70
CA THR A 11 -19.87 -10.68 -21.03
C THR A 11 -19.29 -9.85 -22.16
N ASN A 12 -18.65 -8.71 -21.86
CA ASN A 12 -18.08 -7.84 -22.88
C ASN A 12 -16.87 -8.48 -23.59
N PRO A 13 -16.56 -8.06 -24.84
CA PRO A 13 -15.43 -8.62 -25.60
C PRO A 13 -14.07 -8.46 -24.90
N ASN A 14 -13.92 -7.43 -24.07
CA ASN A 14 -12.73 -7.17 -23.26
C ASN A 14 -12.90 -7.65 -21.81
N THR A 15 -13.54 -8.79 -21.61
CA THR A 15 -13.79 -9.38 -20.29
C THR A 15 -12.51 -9.97 -19.70
N TRP A 16 -12.33 -9.82 -18.39
CA TRP A 16 -11.26 -10.49 -17.66
C TRP A 16 -11.53 -11.99 -17.45
N CYS A 17 -12.76 -12.44 -17.68
CA CYS A 17 -13.15 -13.83 -17.54
C CYS A 17 -12.71 -14.63 -18.77
N LYS A 18 -11.67 -15.45 -18.62
CA LYS A 18 -11.13 -16.29 -19.70
C LYS A 18 -12.19 -17.19 -20.36
N TYR A 19 -13.15 -17.71 -19.59
CA TYR A 19 -14.27 -18.51 -20.11
C TYR A 19 -15.17 -17.67 -21.02
N ASN A 20 -15.66 -16.51 -20.54
CA ASN A 20 -16.52 -15.64 -21.34
C ASN A 20 -15.78 -15.07 -22.57
N ALA A 21 -14.48 -14.85 -22.48
CA ALA A 21 -13.65 -14.48 -23.64
C ALA A 21 -13.58 -15.62 -24.67
N ALA A 22 -13.38 -16.86 -24.20
CA ALA A 22 -13.31 -18.05 -25.06
C ALA A 22 -14.65 -18.39 -25.74
N ILE A 23 -15.79 -17.99 -25.18
CA ILE A 23 -17.10 -18.10 -25.87
C ILE A 23 -17.09 -17.38 -27.23
N ASN A 24 -16.40 -16.24 -27.32
CA ASN A 24 -16.35 -15.43 -28.54
C ASN A 24 -15.20 -15.82 -29.50
N ASP A 25 -14.33 -16.75 -29.10
CA ASP A 25 -13.13 -17.15 -29.86
C ASP A 25 -13.15 -18.66 -30.14
N ASN A 26 -12.75 -19.48 -29.17
CA ASN A 26 -12.82 -20.93 -29.28
C ASN A 26 -13.02 -21.62 -27.92
N LEU A 27 -14.26 -22.03 -27.66
CA LEU A 27 -14.66 -22.69 -26.41
C LEU A 27 -14.09 -24.12 -26.27
N GLU A 28 -13.85 -24.82 -27.38
CA GLU A 28 -13.40 -26.21 -27.36
C GLU A 28 -11.98 -26.37 -26.82
N LYS A 29 -11.15 -25.34 -26.98
CA LYS A 29 -9.77 -25.30 -26.45
C LYS A 29 -9.71 -24.87 -24.99
N TYR A 30 -10.81 -24.34 -24.43
CA TYR A 30 -10.82 -23.80 -23.09
C TYR A 30 -10.91 -24.92 -22.04
N LYS A 31 -9.94 -24.96 -21.12
CA LYS A 31 -9.95 -25.85 -19.96
C LYS A 31 -10.14 -25.03 -18.69
N HIS A 32 -11.13 -25.41 -17.89
CA HIS A 32 -11.30 -24.83 -16.56
C HIS A 32 -10.13 -25.22 -15.65
N GLU A 33 -9.60 -24.23 -14.94
CA GLU A 33 -8.65 -24.48 -13.86
C GLU A 33 -9.36 -25.25 -12.73
N PRO A 34 -8.62 -26.11 -11.98
CA PRO A 34 -9.20 -26.85 -10.88
C PRO A 34 -9.85 -25.92 -9.86
N SER A 35 -11.11 -26.19 -9.53
CA SER A 35 -11.81 -25.47 -8.47
C SER A 35 -11.13 -25.69 -7.12
N VAL A 36 -11.12 -24.66 -6.28
CA VAL A 36 -10.81 -24.78 -4.85
C VAL A 36 -11.70 -25.86 -4.22
N SER A 37 -11.10 -26.70 -3.36
CA SER A 37 -11.79 -27.80 -2.70
C SER A 37 -12.94 -27.29 -1.81
N LYS A 38 -13.97 -28.11 -1.62
CA LYS A 38 -15.15 -27.73 -0.82
C LYS A 38 -14.75 -27.33 0.60
N ALA A 39 -13.90 -28.12 1.26
CA ALA A 39 -13.42 -27.85 2.62
C ALA A 39 -12.76 -26.47 2.74
N VAL A 40 -11.89 -26.10 1.78
CA VAL A 40 -11.23 -24.79 1.78
C VAL A 40 -12.25 -23.67 1.49
N ARG A 41 -13.18 -23.89 0.57
CA ARG A 41 -14.21 -22.91 0.22
C ARG A 41 -15.13 -22.61 1.41
N ASP A 42 -15.55 -23.64 2.13
CA ASP A 42 -16.46 -23.51 3.27
C ASP A 42 -15.80 -22.72 4.41
N VAL A 43 -14.47 -22.83 4.57
CA VAL A 43 -13.69 -22.02 5.53
C VAL A 43 -13.52 -20.58 5.06
N ILE A 44 -13.22 -20.35 3.78
CA ILE A 44 -12.85 -19.03 3.26
C ILE A 44 -14.08 -18.15 2.97
N LYS A 45 -15.20 -18.75 2.54
CA LYS A 45 -16.42 -18.01 2.17
C LYS A 45 -16.96 -17.06 3.27
N PRO A 46 -17.08 -17.46 4.55
CA PRO A 46 -17.54 -16.54 5.59
C PRO A 46 -16.57 -15.36 5.78
N VAL A 47 -15.25 -15.60 5.71
CA VAL A 47 -14.24 -14.53 5.79
C VAL A 47 -14.43 -13.50 4.68
N PHE A 48 -14.65 -13.95 3.43
CA PHE A 48 -14.93 -13.03 2.32
C PHE A 48 -16.26 -12.30 2.47
N ALA A 49 -17.29 -12.94 3.02
CA ALA A 49 -18.58 -12.29 3.29
C ALA A 49 -18.41 -11.16 4.32
N ASP A 50 -17.70 -11.43 5.42
CA ASP A 50 -17.41 -10.44 6.46
C ASP A 50 -16.58 -9.28 5.90
N LEU A 51 -15.53 -9.58 5.13
CA LEU A 51 -14.70 -8.56 4.49
C LEU A 51 -15.43 -7.74 3.42
N SER A 52 -16.52 -8.28 2.85
CA SER A 52 -17.37 -7.57 1.89
C SER A 52 -18.43 -6.70 2.56
N HIS A 53 -18.43 -6.59 3.89
CA HIS A 53 -19.38 -5.74 4.60
C HIS A 53 -19.26 -4.28 4.15
N PRO A 54 -20.36 -3.59 3.75
CA PRO A 54 -20.31 -2.24 3.20
C PRO A 54 -19.57 -1.22 4.08
N ALA A 55 -19.70 -1.33 5.40
CA ALA A 55 -18.99 -0.45 6.34
C ALA A 55 -17.46 -0.61 6.28
N LEU A 56 -16.94 -1.82 5.98
CA LEU A 56 -15.51 -2.06 5.77
C LEU A 56 -15.09 -1.52 4.40
N LEU A 57 -15.84 -1.83 3.35
CA LEU A 57 -15.56 -1.36 1.99
C LEU A 57 -15.57 0.17 1.89
N LYS A 58 -16.46 0.86 2.62
CA LYS A 58 -16.50 2.33 2.69
C LYS A 58 -15.20 2.93 3.23
N LYS A 59 -14.51 2.25 4.15
CA LYS A 59 -13.19 2.67 4.66
C LYS A 59 -12.09 2.52 3.59
N CYS A 60 -12.26 1.57 2.66
CA CYS A 60 -11.31 1.31 1.57
C CYS A 60 -11.43 2.29 0.40
N LEU A 61 -12.57 2.96 0.21
CA LEU A 61 -12.81 3.91 -0.90
C LEU A 61 -11.78 5.06 -0.94
N GLY A 62 -11.26 5.47 0.22
CA GLY A 62 -10.26 6.54 0.30
C GLY A 62 -8.86 6.14 -0.15
N GLY A 63 -8.62 4.88 -0.53
CA GLY A 63 -7.30 4.39 -0.94
C GLY A 63 -6.22 4.54 0.13
N LYS A 64 -6.62 4.70 1.40
CA LYS A 64 -5.70 4.95 2.52
C LYS A 64 -4.99 3.64 2.88
N THR A 65 -3.86 3.39 2.22
CA THR A 65 -2.97 2.25 2.47
C THR A 65 -1.97 2.51 3.61
N GLN A 66 -1.80 3.77 4.00
CA GLN A 66 -0.94 4.13 5.12
C GLN A 66 -1.68 3.83 6.41
N ASN A 67 -1.24 2.79 7.13
CA ASN A 67 -1.65 2.55 8.51
C ASN A 67 -1.31 3.82 9.33
N PRO A 68 -2.30 4.62 9.77
CA PRO A 68 -2.04 5.87 10.47
C PRO A 68 -1.26 5.63 11.77
N ASN A 69 -1.45 4.46 12.40
CA ASN A 69 -0.72 4.08 13.61
C ASN A 69 0.78 3.90 13.33
N VAL A 70 1.16 3.39 12.16
CA VAL A 70 2.58 3.26 11.78
C VAL A 70 3.20 4.65 11.56
N SER A 71 2.46 5.57 10.96
CA SER A 71 2.91 6.95 10.76
C SER A 71 3.10 7.68 12.08
N LEU A 72 2.12 7.59 12.99
CA LEU A 72 2.20 8.19 14.33
C LEU A 72 3.35 7.59 15.15
N ASN A 73 3.46 6.25 15.20
CA ASN A 73 4.54 5.58 15.93
C ASN A 73 5.91 5.95 15.38
N SER A 74 6.05 6.07 14.05
CA SER A 74 7.30 6.54 13.45
C SER A 74 7.67 7.96 13.88
N LEU A 75 6.68 8.82 14.16
CA LEU A 75 6.91 10.17 14.63
C LEU A 75 7.25 10.20 16.14
N ILE A 76 6.58 9.39 16.96
CA ILE A 76 6.93 9.19 18.37
C ILE A 76 8.38 8.74 18.48
N TRP A 77 8.79 7.73 17.71
CA TRP A 77 10.16 7.20 17.75
C TRP A 77 11.20 8.17 17.20
N LYS A 78 10.78 9.22 16.48
CA LYS A 78 11.68 10.30 16.05
C LYS A 78 12.07 11.21 17.23
N PHE A 79 11.17 11.39 18.18
CA PHE A 79 11.41 12.18 19.41
C PHE A 79 11.95 11.30 20.56
N CYS A 80 11.48 10.06 20.66
CA CYS A 80 11.87 9.09 21.67
C CYS A 80 12.32 7.78 21.00
N PRO A 81 13.58 7.70 20.50
CA PRO A 81 14.10 6.52 19.84
C PRO A 81 14.06 5.29 20.74
N LYS A 82 13.67 4.13 20.19
CA LYS A 82 13.62 2.86 20.94
C LYS A 82 14.97 2.38 21.46
N THR A 83 16.05 2.86 20.84
CA THR A 83 17.42 2.47 21.16
C THR A 83 17.95 3.18 22.39
N ILE A 84 17.21 4.16 22.92
CA ILE A 84 17.63 4.97 24.07
C ILE A 84 16.60 4.77 25.17
N GLY A 85 17.07 4.33 26.34
CA GLY A 85 16.25 4.31 27.54
C GLY A 85 15.78 5.72 27.87
N SER A 86 14.47 5.95 27.77
CA SER A 86 13.85 7.26 28.02
C SER A 86 13.00 7.19 29.29
N SER A 87 13.02 8.24 30.09
CA SER A 87 12.11 8.35 31.24
C SER A 87 10.65 8.48 30.77
N LEU A 88 9.70 8.18 31.67
CA LEU A 88 8.27 8.36 31.40
C LEU A 88 7.95 9.78 30.90
N GLN A 89 8.52 10.79 31.54
CA GLN A 89 8.33 12.20 31.17
C GLN A 89 8.74 12.49 29.72
N ILE A 90 9.89 11.95 29.27
CA ILE A 90 10.35 12.12 27.89
C ILE A 90 9.40 11.43 26.91
N ALA A 91 8.94 10.22 27.25
CA ALA A 91 8.00 9.48 26.42
C ALA A 91 6.65 10.20 26.29
N GLU A 92 6.14 10.80 27.37
CA GLU A 92 4.91 11.60 27.36
C GLU A 92 5.05 12.85 26.49
N ILE A 93 6.14 13.61 26.64
CA ILE A 93 6.42 14.78 25.81
C ILE A 93 6.51 14.39 24.33
N ALA A 94 7.22 13.31 24.03
CA ALA A 94 7.36 12.80 22.67
C ALA A 94 6.01 12.38 22.06
N ALA A 95 5.16 11.71 22.84
CA ALA A 95 3.83 11.30 22.40
C ALA A 95 2.91 12.49 22.14
N ASN A 96 2.92 13.50 23.02
CA ASN A 96 2.14 14.72 22.86
C ASN A 96 2.59 15.50 21.62
N LEU A 97 3.89 15.75 21.47
CA LEU A 97 4.46 16.44 20.30
C LEU A 97 4.15 15.70 18.99
N ALA A 98 4.33 14.38 18.97
CA ALA A 98 4.04 13.57 17.80
C ALA A 98 2.55 13.65 17.44
N THR A 99 1.64 13.59 18.41
CA THR A 99 0.19 13.67 18.18
C THR A 99 -0.20 15.03 17.62
N SER A 100 0.28 16.13 18.22
CA SER A 100 0.04 17.48 17.72
C SER A 100 0.55 17.66 16.29
N ILE A 101 1.79 17.25 15.99
CA ILE A 101 2.37 17.40 14.64
C ILE A 101 1.67 16.49 13.61
N PHE A 102 1.22 15.31 14.03
CA PHE A 102 0.49 14.39 13.17
C PHE A 102 -0.84 14.98 12.72
N ASN A 103 -1.59 15.59 13.65
CA ASN A 103 -2.90 16.17 13.40
C ASN A 103 -2.82 17.54 12.70
N ASP A 104 -2.03 18.46 13.25
CA ASP A 104 -2.06 19.88 12.85
C ASP A 104 -0.85 20.29 11.98
N GLY A 105 0.11 19.40 11.80
CA GLY A 105 1.37 19.71 11.10
C GLY A 105 2.42 20.36 11.99
N ASN A 106 3.54 20.72 11.41
CA ASN A 106 4.67 21.31 12.11
C ASN A 106 4.38 22.75 12.59
N GLN A 107 3.35 23.41 12.05
CA GLN A 107 2.94 24.75 12.46
C GLN A 107 2.53 24.84 13.94
N ILE A 108 2.00 23.76 14.53
CA ILE A 108 1.63 23.73 15.96
C ILE A 108 2.82 24.02 16.89
N LEU A 109 4.05 23.78 16.41
CA LEU A 109 5.26 24.07 17.17
C LEU A 109 5.41 25.57 17.44
N ILE A 110 4.87 26.45 16.60
CA ILE A 110 4.88 27.90 16.86
C ILE A 110 4.12 28.19 18.15
N SER A 111 2.89 27.70 18.26
CA SER A 111 2.06 27.90 19.45
C SER A 111 2.69 27.32 20.71
N ILE A 112 3.38 26.18 20.59
CA ILE A 112 4.11 25.57 21.72
C ILE A 112 5.27 26.47 22.14
N LEU A 113 6.09 26.92 21.20
CA LEU A 113 7.25 27.77 21.48
C LEU A 113 6.85 29.14 22.05
N GLU A 114 5.75 29.73 21.57
CA GLU A 114 5.18 30.96 22.12
C GLU A 114 4.74 30.79 23.58
N LYS A 115 4.20 29.61 23.94
CA LYS A 115 3.86 29.29 25.35
C LYS A 115 5.07 29.14 26.26
N PHE A 116 6.27 28.94 25.71
CA PHE A 116 7.53 28.95 26.43
C PHE A 116 8.24 30.32 26.37
N ASP A 117 7.53 31.38 25.97
CA ASP A 117 8.04 32.74 25.84
C ASP A 117 9.25 32.86 24.90
N LEU A 118 9.36 31.93 23.93
CA LEU A 118 10.42 31.95 22.94
C LEU A 118 10.03 32.88 21.77
N LYS A 119 10.91 33.84 21.48
CA LYS A 119 10.71 34.77 20.36
C LYS A 119 10.84 34.04 19.02
N ILE A 120 9.70 33.83 18.35
CA ILE A 120 9.63 33.23 17.02
C ILE A 120 10.02 34.27 15.97
N ASN A 121 10.97 33.91 15.10
CA ASN A 121 11.26 34.71 13.90
C ASN A 121 10.42 34.24 12.72
N LYS A 122 10.24 35.12 11.72
CA LYS A 122 9.49 34.79 10.50
C LYS A 122 10.08 33.60 9.73
N ASN A 123 11.40 33.41 9.81
CA ASN A 123 12.10 32.32 9.11
C ASN A 123 11.71 30.94 9.66
N VAL A 124 11.46 30.82 10.97
CA VAL A 124 10.97 29.59 11.62
C VAL A 124 9.59 29.25 11.09
N CYS A 125 8.67 30.23 11.00
CA CYS A 125 7.33 30.01 10.45
C CYS A 125 7.37 29.49 9.01
N VAL A 126 8.22 30.10 8.18
CA VAL A 126 8.43 29.68 6.78
C VAL A 126 9.01 28.28 6.72
N SER A 127 10.05 27.98 7.51
CA SER A 127 10.69 26.67 7.54
C SER A 127 9.74 25.55 7.98
N LEU A 128 8.87 25.81 8.97
CA LEU A 128 7.85 24.86 9.41
C LEU A 128 6.79 24.63 8.33
N ALA A 129 6.38 25.68 7.60
CA ALA A 129 5.48 25.56 6.46
C ALA A 129 6.08 24.70 5.34
N GLU A 130 7.34 24.95 5.00
CA GLU A 130 8.08 24.19 3.99
C GLU A 130 8.21 22.71 4.38
N ARG A 131 8.44 22.41 5.67
CA ARG A 131 8.45 21.04 6.19
C ARG A 131 7.12 20.35 5.99
N ASP A 132 6.00 21.02 6.26
CA ASP A 132 4.67 20.46 6.01
C ASP A 132 4.38 20.27 4.53
N ASN A 133 4.74 21.24 3.69
CA ASN A 133 4.62 21.11 2.23
C ASN A 133 5.42 19.91 1.70
N ARG A 134 6.66 19.74 2.15
CA ARG A 134 7.50 18.59 1.78
C ARG A 134 6.91 17.26 2.28
N ARG A 135 6.34 17.24 3.49
CA ARG A 135 5.65 16.08 4.05
C ARG A 135 4.45 15.68 3.19
N ILE A 136 3.58 16.65 2.84
CA ILE A 136 2.40 16.42 2.01
C ILE A 136 2.81 15.96 0.61
N PHE A 137 3.80 16.61 -0.01
CA PHE A 137 4.32 16.23 -1.32
C PHE A 137 4.84 14.78 -1.32
N THR A 138 5.65 14.43 -0.31
CA THR A 138 6.21 13.07 -0.16
C THR A 138 5.10 12.05 0.06
N SER A 139 4.10 12.38 0.88
CA SER A 139 2.94 11.53 1.12
C SER A 139 2.14 11.26 -0.16
N ARG A 140 1.81 12.32 -0.92
CA ARG A 140 1.12 12.21 -2.21
C ARG A 140 1.91 11.36 -3.21
N LYS A 141 3.22 11.60 -3.33
CA LYS A 141 4.12 10.81 -4.19
C LYS A 141 4.14 9.33 -3.80
N ARG A 142 4.24 9.02 -2.50
CA ARG A 142 4.23 7.64 -1.99
C ARG A 142 2.88 6.97 -2.18
N SER A 143 1.79 7.68 -1.93
CA SER A 143 0.43 7.20 -2.17
C SER A 143 0.24 6.78 -3.63
N LEU A 144 0.62 7.67 -4.57
CA LEU A 144 0.58 7.37 -6.01
C LEU A 144 1.46 6.16 -6.37
N ALA A 145 2.69 6.09 -5.84
CA ALA A 145 3.59 4.97 -6.10
C ALA A 145 3.12 3.64 -5.47
N SER A 146 2.29 3.70 -4.43
CA SER A 146 1.70 2.54 -3.76
C SER A 146 0.39 2.07 -4.40
N SER A 147 -0.14 2.83 -5.37
CA SER A 147 -1.35 2.47 -6.10
C SER A 147 -1.19 1.10 -6.75
N PHE A 148 -2.30 0.37 -6.89
CA PHE A 148 -2.28 -0.94 -7.54
C PHE A 148 -1.71 -0.85 -8.96
N GLU A 149 -2.08 0.20 -9.71
CA GLU A 149 -1.60 0.46 -11.06
C GLU A 149 -0.09 0.70 -11.10
N ALA A 150 0.45 1.55 -10.21
CA ALA A 150 1.88 1.80 -10.13
C ALA A 150 2.66 0.54 -9.73
N ARG A 151 2.13 -0.27 -8.81
CA ARG A 151 2.72 -1.57 -8.44
C ARG A 151 2.70 -2.56 -9.60
N ARG A 152 1.58 -2.67 -10.31
CA ARG A 152 1.42 -3.53 -11.50
C ARG A 152 2.39 -3.11 -12.61
N ALA A 153 2.48 -1.81 -12.90
CA ALA A 153 3.40 -1.27 -13.90
C ALA A 153 4.87 -1.57 -13.56
N LYS A 154 5.27 -1.37 -12.29
CA LYS A 154 6.62 -1.75 -11.82
C LYS A 154 6.91 -3.23 -11.96
N LYS A 155 5.95 -4.09 -11.59
CA LYS A 155 6.10 -5.55 -11.73
C LYS A 155 6.30 -5.94 -13.20
N ILE A 156 5.47 -5.43 -14.10
CA ILE A 156 5.59 -5.66 -15.55
C ILE A 156 6.94 -5.19 -16.07
N LYS A 157 7.39 -3.99 -15.69
CA LYS A 157 8.69 -3.45 -16.10
C LYS A 157 9.83 -4.37 -15.66
N LYS A 158 9.83 -4.80 -14.39
CA LYS A 158 10.86 -5.70 -13.86
C LYS A 158 10.85 -7.07 -14.55
N THR A 159 9.67 -7.62 -14.86
CA THR A 159 9.57 -8.87 -15.63
C THR A 159 10.19 -8.72 -17.02
N LYS A 160 9.89 -7.62 -17.73
CA LYS A 160 10.50 -7.33 -19.04
C LYS A 160 12.02 -7.17 -18.97
N GLU A 161 12.52 -6.49 -17.93
CA GLU A 161 13.97 -6.35 -17.70
C GLU A 161 14.63 -7.72 -17.48
N ILE A 162 14.05 -8.59 -16.65
CA ILE A 162 14.55 -9.95 -16.42
C ILE A 162 14.53 -10.78 -17.69
N GLU A 163 13.46 -10.70 -18.49
CA GLU A 163 13.37 -11.40 -19.78
C GLU A 163 14.44 -10.92 -20.76
N LEU A 164 14.71 -9.61 -20.82
CA LEU A 164 15.77 -9.05 -21.64
C LEU A 164 17.17 -9.52 -21.19
N PHE A 165 17.43 -9.54 -19.88
CA PHE A 165 18.69 -10.09 -19.34
C PHE A 165 18.86 -11.57 -19.69
N LYS A 166 17.81 -12.39 -19.56
CA LYS A 166 17.86 -13.81 -19.95
C LYS A 166 18.12 -14.02 -21.44
N GLN A 167 17.61 -13.14 -22.30
CA GLN A 167 17.89 -13.18 -23.74
C GLN A 167 19.33 -12.79 -24.06
N GLN A 168 19.93 -11.90 -23.27
CA GLN A 168 21.34 -11.50 -23.40
C GLN A 168 22.30 -12.56 -22.83
N GLU A 169 21.90 -13.32 -21.81
CA GLU A 169 22.68 -14.43 -21.23
C GLU A 169 22.63 -15.73 -22.05
N CYS A 170 22.24 -15.67 -23.34
CA CYS A 170 22.21 -16.84 -24.22
C CYS A 170 23.63 -17.23 -24.66
N ILE A 171 24.40 -17.80 -23.71
CA ILE A 171 25.28 -18.98 -23.77
C ILE A 171 25.66 -19.20 -22.30
N SER A 172 24.88 -20.02 -21.57
CA SER A 172 25.31 -20.56 -20.28
C SER A 172 25.86 -21.96 -20.55
N TYR A 173 27.11 -22.17 -20.16
CA TYR A 173 27.82 -23.44 -20.32
C TYR A 173 27.11 -24.53 -19.50
N ASP A 174 26.63 -25.59 -20.15
CA ASP A 174 26.10 -26.75 -19.46
C ASP A 174 27.22 -27.45 -18.67
N PRO A 175 26.99 -27.88 -17.41
CA PRO A 175 27.95 -28.72 -16.71
C PRO A 175 28.03 -30.07 -17.43
N GLY A 176 29.09 -30.27 -18.22
CA GLY A 176 29.39 -31.53 -18.91
C GLY A 176 29.34 -31.52 -20.44
N ALA A 177 29.40 -30.35 -21.09
CA ALA A 177 29.61 -30.31 -22.54
C ALA A 177 31.07 -30.73 -22.88
N LEU A 178 31.23 -32.02 -23.23
CA LEU A 178 32.40 -32.61 -23.90
C LEU A 178 32.40 -32.27 -25.39
#